data_AF-A0A3C0IAQ5-F1
#
_entry.id   AF-A0A3C0IAQ5-F1
#
_cell.length_a   1.000
_cell.length_b   1.000
_cell.length_c   1.000
_cell.angle_alpha   90.00
_cell.angle_beta   90.00
_cell.angle_gamma   90.00
#
_symmetry.space_group_name_H-M   'P 1'
#
loop_
_entity.id
_entity.type
_entity.pdbx_description
1 polymer ?
#
loop_
_entity_poly.entity_id
_entity_poly.type
_entity_poly.pdbx_seq_one_letter_code
_entity_poly.pdbx_strand_id
1 'polypeptide(L)'
;MTNQTTKTMGLQLLHRDRLYQIEWEETERRLHVTVLADTSEMTEREMRDAFLLSFELADDFKPLSIIQDSYKQTIVFPPEWQNWIAENVYPRWSRAGIKKLAIIYPA
;
A
#
# COMPACT_ATOMS: atom_id res chain seq x y z
N MET A 1 -25.31 -31.65 12.40
CA MET A 1 -25.12 -30.19 12.52
C MET A 1 -23.78 -29.87 11.91
N THR A 2 -23.78 -29.34 10.70
CA THR A 2 -22.55 -29.06 9.95
C THR A 2 -22.01 -27.73 10.44
N ASN A 3 -20.95 -27.76 11.25
CA ASN A 3 -20.22 -26.54 11.62
C ASN A 3 -19.57 -25.99 10.35
N GLN A 4 -20.24 -25.05 9.70
CA GLN A 4 -19.61 -24.18 8.73
C GLN A 4 -18.73 -23.21 9.52
N THR A 5 -17.46 -23.57 9.67
CA THR A 5 -16.43 -22.64 10.12
C THR A 5 -16.33 -21.56 9.06
N THR A 6 -16.95 -20.42 9.30
CA THR A 6 -16.68 -19.19 8.56
C THR A 6 -15.20 -18.90 8.78
N LYS A 7 -14.34 -19.30 7.83
CA LYS A 7 -12.97 -18.81 7.73
C LYS A 7 -13.11 -17.30 7.55
N THR A 8 -12.93 -16.53 8.61
CA THR A 8 -12.71 -15.09 8.48
C THR A 8 -11.55 -14.93 7.51
N MET A 9 -11.80 -14.27 6.38
CA MET A 9 -10.79 -13.93 5.37
C MET A 9 -9.70 -13.12 6.06
N GLY A 10 -8.61 -13.79 6.44
CA GLY A 10 -7.56 -13.18 7.24
C GLY A 10 -6.66 -12.34 6.33
N LEU A 11 -6.53 -11.07 6.66
CA LEU A 11 -5.41 -10.26 6.18
C LEU A 11 -4.11 -10.87 6.69
N GLN A 12 -3.17 -11.15 5.79
CA GLN A 12 -1.82 -11.58 6.15
C GLN A 12 -0.93 -10.35 6.28
N LEU A 13 -0.34 -10.13 7.46
CA LEU A 13 0.66 -9.08 7.65
C LEU A 13 1.93 -9.41 6.83
N LEU A 14 2.28 -8.51 5.91
CA LEU A 14 3.50 -8.61 5.09
C LEU A 14 4.62 -7.72 5.62
N HIS A 15 4.26 -6.52 6.09
CA HIS A 15 5.22 -5.55 6.61
C HIS A 15 4.60 -4.68 7.68
N ARG A 16 5.44 -4.26 8.65
CA ARG A 16 5.08 -3.23 9.61
C ARG A 16 6.34 -2.50 10.09
N ASP A 17 6.33 -1.18 9.97
CA ASP A 17 7.33 -0.30 10.57
C ASP A 17 6.67 0.86 11.32
N ARG A 18 7.41 1.95 11.56
CA ARG A 18 6.90 3.14 12.27
C ARG A 18 5.87 3.94 11.46
N LEU A 19 5.95 3.89 10.13
CA LEU A 19 5.17 4.70 9.19
C LEU A 19 4.05 3.89 8.54
N TYR A 20 4.30 2.63 8.19
CA TYR A 20 3.42 1.82 7.35
C TYR A 20 3.13 0.43 7.93
N GLN A 21 1.93 -0.05 7.66
CA GLN A 21 1.55 -1.45 7.71
C GLN A 21 1.10 -1.87 6.31
N ILE A 22 1.56 -3.04 5.86
CA ILE A 22 1.12 -3.64 4.60
C ILE A 22 0.59 -5.04 4.85
N GLU A 23 -0.64 -5.28 4.40
CA GLU A 23 -1.34 -6.54 4.54
C GLU A 23 -1.82 -7.07 3.19
N TRP A 24 -1.90 -8.39 3.07
CA TRP A 24 -2.35 -9.10 1.89
C TRP A 24 -3.70 -9.78 2.11
N GLU A 25 -4.62 -9.57 1.18
CA GLU A 25 -5.90 -10.25 1.11
C GLU A 25 -5.92 -11.20 -0.10
N GLU A 26 -5.73 -12.50 0.15
CA GLU A 26 -5.61 -13.53 -0.88
C GLU A 26 -6.85 -13.62 -1.78
N THR A 27 -8.05 -13.64 -1.20
CA THR A 27 -9.31 -13.85 -1.94
C THR A 27 -9.53 -12.81 -3.03
N GLU A 28 -9.27 -11.55 -2.71
CA GLU A 28 -9.48 -10.41 -3.61
C GLU A 28 -8.19 -10.03 -4.36
N ARG A 29 -7.09 -10.73 -4.07
CA ARG A 29 -5.73 -10.41 -4.50
C ARG A 29 -5.42 -8.93 -4.32
N ARG A 30 -5.52 -8.45 -3.08
CA ARG A 30 -5.46 -7.03 -2.74
C ARG A 30 -4.39 -6.76 -1.71
N LEU A 31 -3.61 -5.70 -1.93
CA LEU A 31 -2.77 -5.12 -0.89
C LEU A 31 -3.53 -4.03 -0.14
N HIS A 32 -3.42 -4.05 1.18
CA HIS A 32 -3.87 -2.99 2.08
C HIS A 32 -2.64 -2.30 2.63
N VAL A 33 -2.53 -0.98 2.43
CA VAL A 33 -1.43 -0.16 2.90
C VAL A 33 -1.99 0.86 3.87
N THR A 34 -1.57 0.84 5.13
CA THR A 34 -2.06 1.76 6.17
C THR A 34 -0.93 2.63 6.68
N VAL A 35 -1.13 3.95 6.65
CA VAL A 35 -0.25 4.93 7.29
C VAL A 35 -0.53 4.96 8.80
N LEU A 36 0.45 4.54 9.60
CA LEU A 36 0.29 4.33 11.04
C LEU A 36 0.53 5.58 11.89
N ALA A 37 1.34 6.51 11.38
CA ALA A 37 1.83 7.68 12.11
C ALA A 37 1.74 8.96 11.28
N ASP A 38 1.89 10.09 11.95
CA ASP A 38 2.10 11.39 11.32
C ASP A 38 3.37 11.34 10.45
N THR A 39 3.23 11.72 9.18
CA THR A 39 4.29 11.65 8.17
C THR A 39 4.91 13.02 7.87
N SER A 40 4.64 14.05 8.68
CA SER A 40 5.06 15.44 8.41
C SER A 40 6.58 15.60 8.30
N GLU A 41 7.34 14.76 9.01
CA GLU A 41 8.81 14.73 8.98
C GLU A 41 9.37 13.58 8.12
N MET A 42 8.54 12.93 7.31
CA MET A 42 9.00 11.86 6.42
C MET A 42 10.00 12.41 5.40
N THR A 43 11.14 11.73 5.30
CA THR A 43 12.19 12.09 4.34
C THR A 43 11.92 11.51 2.96
N GLU A 44 12.57 12.07 1.93
CA GLU A 44 12.46 11.55 0.56
C GLU A 44 12.87 10.08 0.48
N ARG A 45 13.93 9.74 1.22
CA ARG A 45 14.45 8.38 1.29
C ARG A 45 13.39 7.43 1.84
N GLU A 46 12.74 7.78 2.94
CA GLU A 46 11.69 6.95 3.54
C GLU A 46 10.49 6.77 2.62
N MET A 47 10.10 7.83 1.91
CA MET A 47 9.08 7.75 0.87
C MET A 47 9.49 6.77 -0.25
N ARG A 48 10.70 6.88 -0.78
CA ARG A 48 11.22 6.00 -1.84
C ARG A 48 11.31 4.55 -1.37
N ASP A 49 11.84 4.33 -0.16
CA ASP A 49 11.98 2.99 0.44
C ASP A 49 10.60 2.33 0.60
N ALA A 50 9.56 3.08 1.02
CA ALA A 50 8.20 2.58 1.11
C ALA A 50 7.62 2.19 -0.27
N PHE A 51 7.85 2.99 -1.31
CA PHE A 51 7.40 2.63 -2.66
C PHE A 51 8.19 1.45 -3.25
N LEU A 52 9.50 1.35 -2.98
CA LEU A 52 10.31 0.20 -3.40
C LEU A 52 9.78 -1.09 -2.78
N LEU A 53 9.49 -1.09 -1.48
CA LEU A 53 8.83 -2.21 -0.81
C LEU A 53 7.49 -2.56 -1.48
N SER A 54 6.68 -1.56 -1.82
CA SER A 54 5.41 -1.79 -2.53
C SER A 54 5.60 -2.48 -3.89
N PHE A 55 6.73 -2.26 -4.57
CA PHE A 55 7.04 -2.94 -5.83
C PHE A 55 7.44 -4.39 -5.60
N GLU A 56 8.30 -4.65 -4.62
CA GLU A 56 8.69 -6.02 -4.25
C GLU A 56 7.45 -6.85 -3.93
N LEU A 57 6.56 -6.30 -3.09
CA LEU A 57 5.30 -6.95 -2.75
C LEU A 57 4.35 -7.08 -3.95
N ALA A 58 4.31 -6.08 -4.83
CA ALA A 58 3.50 -6.17 -6.05
C ALA A 58 4.04 -7.25 -7.01
N ASP A 59 5.36 -7.45 -7.05
CA ASP A 59 5.97 -8.46 -7.88
C ASP A 59 5.79 -9.87 -7.33
N ASP A 60 5.88 -10.04 -6.01
CA ASP A 60 5.72 -11.34 -5.36
C ASP A 60 4.26 -11.81 -5.33
N PHE A 61 3.33 -10.91 -4.98
CA PHE A 61 1.92 -11.27 -4.76
C PHE A 61 1.02 -11.01 -5.96
N LYS A 62 1.50 -10.23 -6.95
CA LYS A 62 0.73 -9.84 -8.16
C LYS A 62 -0.68 -9.34 -7.80
N PRO A 63 -0.84 -8.29 -6.97
CA PRO A 63 -2.14 -7.74 -6.60
C PRO A 63 -2.92 -7.25 -7.82
N LEU A 64 -4.25 -7.41 -7.78
CA LEU A 64 -5.16 -6.80 -8.74
C LEU A 64 -5.58 -5.39 -8.32
N SER A 65 -5.51 -5.08 -7.02
CA SER A 65 -5.89 -3.79 -6.46
C SER A 65 -5.09 -3.43 -5.21
N ILE A 66 -5.01 -2.12 -4.93
CA ILE A 66 -4.43 -1.57 -3.70
C ILE A 66 -5.51 -0.71 -3.01
N ILE A 67 -5.65 -0.88 -1.70
CA ILE A 67 -6.31 0.10 -0.82
C ILE A 67 -5.22 0.77 0.00
N GLN A 68 -5.15 2.09 -0.06
CA GLN A 68 -4.23 2.89 0.74
C GLN A 68 -5.01 3.72 1.75
N ASP A 69 -4.96 3.32 3.01
CA ASP A 69 -5.42 4.13 4.13
C ASP A 69 -4.37 5.19 4.48
N SER A 70 -4.64 6.40 4.03
CA SER A 70 -3.81 7.58 4.24
C SER A 70 -4.42 8.53 5.27
N TYR A 71 -5.31 8.05 6.15
CA TYR A 71 -6.03 8.92 7.09
C TYR A 71 -5.09 9.72 8.01
N LYS A 72 -3.96 9.11 8.40
CA LYS A 72 -2.92 9.75 9.22
C LYS A 72 -1.80 10.41 8.41
N GLN A 73 -1.87 10.37 7.08
CA GLN A 73 -0.85 10.96 6.22
C GLN A 73 -0.97 12.48 6.25
N THR A 74 0.11 13.15 6.62
CA THR A 74 0.22 14.61 6.76
C THR A 74 1.28 15.21 5.85
N ILE A 75 2.06 14.39 5.15
CA ILE A 75 3.11 14.87 4.26
C ILE A 75 2.49 15.56 3.05
N VAL A 76 3.04 16.74 2.74
CA VAL A 76 2.84 17.39 1.45
C VAL A 76 4.01 16.98 0.57
N PHE A 77 3.76 16.12 -0.42
CA PHE A 77 4.80 15.71 -1.37
C PHE A 77 5.28 16.91 -2.18
N PRO A 78 6.56 17.28 -2.12
CA PRO A 78 7.12 18.30 -3.01
C PRO A 78 6.97 17.91 -4.49
N PRO A 79 6.93 18.89 -5.42
CA PRO A 79 6.79 18.60 -6.86
C PRO A 79 7.79 17.57 -7.39
N GLU A 80 9.04 17.62 -6.95
CA GLU A 80 10.09 16.68 -7.34
C GLU A 80 9.78 15.22 -6.93
N TRP A 81 9.15 15.01 -5.78
CA TRP A 81 8.76 13.68 -5.32
C TRP A 81 7.54 13.18 -6.09
N GLN A 82 6.57 14.07 -6.36
CA GLN A 82 5.40 13.73 -7.18
C GLN A 82 5.82 13.31 -8.59
N ASN A 83 6.76 14.04 -9.21
CA ASN A 83 7.32 13.68 -10.51
C ASN A 83 8.00 12.32 -10.46
N TRP A 84 8.82 12.08 -9.43
CA TRP A 84 9.47 10.78 -9.27
C TRP A 84 8.44 9.64 -9.11
N ILE A 85 7.39 9.83 -8.31
CA ILE A 85 6.29 8.86 -8.15
C ILE A 85 5.60 8.61 -9.50
N ALA A 86 5.27 9.65 -10.24
CA ALA A 86 4.60 9.53 -11.54
C ALA A 86 5.43 8.75 -12.57
N GLU A 87 6.75 8.98 -12.59
CA GLU A 87 7.66 8.35 -13.54
C GLU A 87 8.04 6.91 -13.15
N ASN A 88 8.10 6.61 -11.85
CA ASN A 88 8.68 5.36 -11.35
C ASN A 88 7.67 4.41 -10.71
N VAL A 89 6.64 4.94 -10.04
CA VAL A 89 5.68 4.15 -9.26
C VAL A 89 4.51 3.68 -10.11
N TYR A 90 3.70 4.60 -10.64
CA TYR A 90 2.48 4.23 -11.37
C TYR A 90 2.75 3.32 -12.58
N PRO A 91 3.81 3.53 -13.39
CA PRO A 91 4.12 2.62 -14.49
C PRO A 91 4.51 1.22 -14.02
N ARG A 92 5.19 1.09 -12.89
CA ARG A 92 5.58 -0.23 -12.33
C ARG A 92 4.36 -0.96 -11.78
N TRP A 93 3.49 -0.29 -11.03
CA TRP A 93 2.24 -0.88 -10.57
C TRP A 93 1.35 -1.35 -11.71
N SER A 94 1.24 -0.55 -12.78
CA SER A 94 0.50 -0.94 -13.98
C SER A 94 1.09 -2.21 -14.62
N ARG A 95 2.43 -2.29 -14.75
CA ARG A 95 3.11 -3.49 -15.27
C ARG A 95 2.98 -4.72 -14.37
N ALA A 96 2.87 -4.53 -13.06
CA ALA A 96 2.62 -5.59 -12.08
C ALA A 96 1.18 -6.14 -12.14
N GLY A 97 0.29 -5.51 -12.91
CA GLY A 97 -1.09 -5.95 -13.12
C GLY A 97 -2.11 -5.32 -12.17
N ILE A 98 -1.72 -4.29 -11.41
CA ILE A 98 -2.63 -3.53 -10.55
C ILE A 98 -3.56 -2.71 -11.42
N LYS A 99 -4.87 -2.85 -11.21
CA LYS A 99 -5.92 -2.20 -12.02
C LYS A 99 -6.68 -1.11 -11.28
N LYS A 100 -6.65 -1.14 -9.95
CA LYS A 100 -7.46 -0.25 -9.10
C LYS A 100 -6.62 0.22 -7.91
N LEU A 101 -6.72 1.50 -7.64
CA LEU A 101 -6.21 2.14 -6.43
C LEU A 101 -7.38 2.85 -5.76
N ALA A 102 -7.64 2.53 -4.50
CA ALA A 102 -8.53 3.30 -3.64
C ALA A 102 -7.68 3.97 -2.57
N ILE A 103 -7.93 5.25 -2.30
CA ILE A 103 -7.22 5.98 -1.26
C ILE A 103 -8.24 6.56 -0.29
N ILE A 104 -8.02 6.30 1.00
CA ILE A 104 -8.81 6.84 2.10
C ILE A 104 -8.04 8.03 2.66
N TYR A 105 -8.68 9.20 2.68
CA TYR A 105 -8.14 10.44 3.24
C TYR A 105 -9.13 11.02 4.25
N PRO A 106 -8.68 11.85 5.21
CA PRO A 106 -9.60 12.63 6.03
C PRO A 106 -10.42 13.57 5.13
N ALA A 107 -11.73 13.68 5.43
CA ALA A 107 -12.68 14.52 4.70
C ALA A 107 -12.49 16.01 5.01
#